data_AF-A0A091EFP8-F1
#
_entry.id   AF-A0A091EFP8-F1
#
_cell.length_a   1.000
_cell.length_b   1.000
_cell.length_c   1.000
_cell.angle_alpha   90.00
_cell.angle_beta   90.00
_cell.angle_gamma   90.00
#
_symmetry.space_group_name_H-M   'P 1'
#
loop_
_entity.id
_entity.type
_entity.pdbx_description
1 polymer ?
#
loop_
_entity_poly.entity_id
_entity_poly.type
_entity_poly.pdbx_seq_one_letter_code
_entity_poly.pdbx_strand_id
1 'polypeptide(L)'
;MVDSTYQQSKSDCNLSKSPSRSFLAEKTNPRQVVLPNERLMCHRQLITSWFSLVMLVSPLVAIWELKKDVYVVELDWHPDAAGEIVVLTCDTAEEDGITWTSDQRGEVGSGKNLTIRVKEFRDAGPYTCHKGGKALSHLLLLLHKMEDGIWSTDILKDQKEPKSKTFLKCEATSYSGRFTCWWLTAISTDVTFTVKVSRGFSDPSGVTCGAATLSSERVRVDHREYKKYSVQCQEDSSCPAAEERLPIEVVMDVIHKHKYEKYISSFYIRDIIKPDPPKNLQLKPLMNFPQVEVSWEYPDTWSTPHSYFSLRFAVQVQNKKGTPKERLLTDKTSATVSCRKNAKVYVQAQDRYYSSSWSEWASVSCN
;
A
#
# COMPACT_ATOMS: atom_id res chain seq x y z
N MET A 1 23.21 -30.53 24.91
CA MET A 1 23.90 -30.27 23.63
C MET A 1 23.04 -29.26 22.87
N VAL A 2 23.09 -28.01 23.32
CA VAL A 2 22.25 -26.90 22.85
C VAL A 2 23.19 -25.71 22.78
N ASP A 3 23.75 -25.45 21.59
CA ASP A 3 24.28 -24.15 21.16
C ASP A 3 25.07 -24.35 19.86
N SER A 4 24.48 -23.92 18.74
CA SER A 4 25.24 -23.43 17.57
C SER A 4 24.36 -22.64 16.60
N THR A 5 23.04 -22.89 16.56
CA THR A 5 22.12 -22.21 15.64
C THR A 5 21.62 -20.84 16.14
N TYR A 6 21.73 -20.53 17.44
CA TYR A 6 21.24 -19.26 18.00
C TYR A 6 22.18 -18.07 17.71
N GLN A 7 23.48 -18.32 17.47
CA GLN A 7 24.42 -17.26 17.09
C GLN A 7 24.37 -16.90 15.60
N GLN A 8 23.86 -17.80 14.75
CA GLN A 8 23.80 -17.58 13.30
C GLN A 8 22.70 -16.59 12.88
N SER A 9 21.57 -16.51 13.59
CA SER A 9 20.51 -15.54 13.21
C SER A 9 20.77 -14.12 13.69
N LYS A 10 21.73 -13.94 14.60
CA LYS A 10 22.09 -12.62 15.17
C LYS A 10 23.24 -11.95 14.44
N SER A 11 24.07 -12.72 13.72
CA SER A 11 25.20 -12.20 12.94
C SER A 11 24.76 -11.45 11.68
N ASP A 12 23.61 -11.81 11.10
CA ASP A 12 23.23 -11.31 9.77
C ASP A 12 22.40 -10.01 9.81
N CYS A 13 21.89 -9.57 10.97
CA CYS A 13 21.20 -8.27 11.13
C CYS A 13 22.16 -7.12 11.58
N ASN A 14 23.50 -7.29 11.55
CA ASN A 14 24.46 -6.26 12.01
C ASN A 14 25.49 -5.88 10.92
N LEU A 15 25.08 -5.10 9.91
CA LEU A 15 26.03 -4.32 9.09
C LEU A 15 25.35 -3.14 8.38
N SER A 16 25.04 -2.09 9.14
CA SER A 16 24.96 -0.71 8.61
C SER A 16 25.00 0.32 9.77
N LYS A 17 26.14 0.41 10.47
CA LYS A 17 26.43 1.56 11.33
C LYS A 17 27.05 2.67 10.48
N SER A 18 26.28 3.71 10.18
CA SER A 18 26.83 5.02 9.78
C SER A 18 27.25 5.81 11.03
N PRO A 19 28.29 6.68 10.95
CA PRO A 19 28.94 7.22 12.14
C PRO A 19 28.23 8.47 12.68
N SER A 20 27.98 8.45 13.99
CA SER A 20 27.45 9.56 14.78
C SER A 20 28.45 10.71 14.86
N ARG A 21 28.06 11.92 14.40
CA ARG A 21 28.79 13.17 14.69
C ARG A 21 28.47 13.64 16.10
N SER A 22 29.50 13.72 16.93
CA SER A 22 29.51 14.38 18.24
C SER A 22 29.51 15.90 18.08
N PHE A 23 28.52 16.58 18.66
CA PHE A 23 28.60 18.03 18.94
C PHE A 23 28.84 18.22 20.44
N LEU A 24 30.02 18.74 20.77
CA LEU A 24 30.40 19.21 22.10
C LEU A 24 29.64 20.52 22.40
N ALA A 25 28.99 20.55 23.55
CA ALA A 25 28.39 21.75 24.12
C ALA A 25 29.43 22.49 24.97
N GLU A 26 29.72 23.74 24.63
CA GLU A 26 30.56 24.62 25.45
C GLU A 26 29.68 25.66 26.16
N LYS A 27 29.73 25.63 27.50
CA LYS A 27 29.10 26.57 28.42
C LYS A 27 30.06 27.72 28.70
N THR A 28 29.60 28.97 28.62
CA THR A 28 30.20 30.07 29.37
C THR A 28 29.15 31.06 29.88
N ASN A 29 29.31 31.40 31.16
CA ASN A 29 28.47 32.22 32.06
C ASN A 29 28.74 33.73 31.87
N PRO A 30 27.84 34.66 32.28
CA PRO A 30 27.93 36.09 31.99
C PRO A 30 28.61 36.88 33.12
N ARG A 31 29.21 38.03 32.78
CA ARG A 31 29.49 39.12 33.73
C ARG A 31 29.19 40.48 33.09
N GLN A 32 28.28 41.21 33.72
CA GLN A 32 28.05 42.66 33.55
C GLN A 32 29.23 43.44 34.12
N VAL A 33 29.60 44.59 33.53
CA VAL A 33 30.01 45.84 34.22
C VAL A 33 29.90 47.04 33.24
N VAL A 34 28.97 47.95 33.57
CA VAL A 34 29.02 49.44 33.62
C VAL A 34 29.53 50.28 32.42
N LEU A 35 28.65 51.21 31.99
CA LEU A 35 28.87 52.38 31.09
C LEU A 35 29.60 53.53 31.82
N PRO A 36 30.21 54.50 31.09
CA PRO A 36 29.50 55.77 30.91
C PRO A 36 29.67 56.44 29.52
N ASN A 37 28.52 56.89 29.01
CA ASN A 37 28.21 58.24 28.52
C ASN A 37 29.25 59.00 27.67
N GLU A 38 29.00 59.16 26.36
CA GLU A 38 29.18 60.44 25.65
C GLU A 38 28.19 60.57 24.48
N ARG A 39 27.64 61.79 24.35
CA ARG A 39 26.66 62.20 23.34
C ARG A 39 27.36 62.45 22.01
N LEU A 40 26.81 61.93 20.91
CA LEU A 40 26.90 62.60 19.61
C LEU A 40 25.62 62.35 18.81
N MET A 41 24.85 63.42 18.61
CA MET A 41 23.71 63.45 17.70
C MET A 41 24.22 63.25 16.28
N CYS A 42 23.67 62.26 15.57
CA CYS A 42 23.75 62.21 14.11
C CYS A 42 22.39 61.81 13.56
N HIS A 43 21.78 62.77 12.87
CA HIS A 43 20.48 62.68 12.22
C HIS A 43 20.62 61.73 11.01
N ARG A 44 20.06 60.51 11.09
CA ARG A 44 20.00 59.60 9.93
C ARG A 44 18.56 59.18 9.66
N GLN A 45 18.05 59.64 8.54
CA GLN A 45 16.70 59.43 8.03
C GLN A 45 16.40 57.92 7.91
N LEU A 46 15.24 57.50 8.42
CA LEU A 46 14.66 56.18 8.20
C LEU A 46 14.11 56.12 6.78
N ILE A 47 14.83 55.45 5.88
CA ILE A 47 14.26 54.99 4.61
C ILE A 47 13.67 53.61 4.87
N THR A 48 12.35 53.54 5.04
CA THR A 48 11.62 52.28 5.09
C THR A 48 11.60 51.68 3.68
N SER A 49 12.54 50.78 3.42
CA SER A 49 12.56 49.95 2.21
C SER A 49 11.47 48.89 2.32
N TRP A 50 10.35 49.11 1.62
CA TRP A 50 9.38 48.06 1.33
C TRP A 50 9.98 47.11 0.29
N PHE A 51 10.66 46.07 0.76
CA PHE A 51 10.87 44.88 -0.06
C PHE A 51 9.52 44.17 -0.19
N SER A 52 8.86 44.35 -1.33
CA SER A 52 7.76 43.49 -1.74
C SER A 52 8.29 42.06 -1.87
N LEU A 53 7.96 41.21 -0.90
CA LEU A 53 8.17 39.77 -0.98
C LEU A 53 7.18 39.23 -2.02
N VAL A 54 7.56 39.26 -3.30
CA VAL A 54 6.84 38.53 -4.34
C VAL A 54 7.11 37.04 -4.08
N MET A 55 6.17 36.37 -3.40
CA MET A 55 6.11 34.92 -3.40
C MET A 55 5.88 34.50 -4.85
N LEU A 56 6.94 34.08 -5.54
CA LEU A 56 6.82 33.28 -6.75
C LEU A 56 6.20 31.95 -6.33
N VAL A 57 4.87 31.91 -6.25
CA VAL A 57 4.12 30.66 -6.26
C VAL A 57 4.37 30.09 -7.64
N SER A 58 5.33 29.18 -7.77
CA SER A 58 5.45 28.37 -8.98
C SER A 58 4.10 27.69 -9.18
N PRO A 59 3.40 27.92 -10.31
CA PRO A 59 2.17 27.18 -10.56
C PRO A 59 2.54 25.69 -10.51
N LEU A 60 1.86 24.94 -9.66
CA LEU A 60 1.93 23.49 -9.70
C LEU A 60 1.57 23.10 -11.14
N VAL A 61 2.52 22.47 -11.83
CA VAL A 61 2.28 22.04 -13.21
C VAL A 61 1.22 20.95 -13.13
N ALA A 62 0.04 21.20 -13.70
CA ALA A 62 -1.09 20.26 -13.69
C ALA A 62 -0.85 18.99 -14.54
N ILE A 63 0.32 18.88 -15.17
CA ILE A 63 0.78 17.73 -15.93
C ILE A 63 2.11 17.23 -15.38
N TRP A 64 2.24 15.91 -15.22
CA TRP A 64 3.48 15.27 -14.80
C TRP A 64 3.72 13.96 -15.54
N GLU A 65 4.98 13.55 -15.63
CA GLU A 65 5.39 12.32 -16.34
C GLU A 65 5.31 11.11 -15.41
N LEU A 66 4.49 10.12 -15.77
CA LEU A 66 4.32 8.88 -15.00
C LEU A 66 5.42 7.87 -15.29
N LYS A 67 5.78 7.77 -16.57
CA LYS A 67 6.90 7.02 -17.13
C LYS A 67 7.18 7.61 -18.51
N LYS A 68 8.30 7.21 -19.11
CA LYS A 68 8.70 7.66 -20.43
C LYS A 68 7.52 7.68 -21.40
N ASP A 69 7.30 8.84 -22.01
CA ASP A 69 6.28 9.12 -23.03
C ASP A 69 4.81 9.01 -22.55
N VAL A 70 4.57 8.89 -21.23
CA VAL A 70 3.22 8.81 -20.63
C VAL A 70 3.05 9.87 -19.55
N TYR A 71 2.10 10.77 -19.76
CA TYR A 71 1.84 11.91 -18.89
C TYR A 71 0.45 11.85 -18.28
N VAL A 72 0.32 12.34 -17.07
CA VAL A 72 -0.93 12.43 -16.33
C VAL A 72 -1.28 13.90 -16.16
N VAL A 73 -2.50 14.27 -16.55
CA VAL A 73 -3.07 15.60 -16.34
C VAL A 73 -4.08 15.51 -15.19
N GLU A 74 -3.86 16.33 -14.18
CA GLU A 74 -4.73 16.48 -13.02
C GLU A 74 -5.84 17.48 -13.35
N LEU A 75 -7.10 17.06 -13.23
CA LEU A 75 -8.26 17.86 -13.61
C LEU A 75 -9.27 17.96 -12.48
N ASP A 76 -9.73 19.18 -12.19
CA ASP A 76 -10.99 19.39 -11.47
C ASP A 76 -12.17 19.07 -12.40
N TRP A 77 -13.05 18.20 -11.95
CA TRP A 77 -14.06 17.55 -12.76
C TRP A 77 -15.46 17.98 -12.35
N HIS A 78 -15.83 19.16 -12.78
CA HIS A 78 -17.19 19.69 -12.70
C HIS A 78 -17.64 20.21 -14.08
N PRO A 79 -18.95 20.30 -14.35
CA PRO A 79 -19.45 20.76 -15.66
C PRO A 79 -18.88 22.12 -16.08
N ASP A 80 -18.74 23.02 -15.11
CA ASP A 80 -18.24 24.39 -15.30
C ASP A 80 -16.71 24.52 -15.30
N ALA A 81 -15.96 23.41 -15.19
CA ALA A 81 -14.51 23.43 -15.09
C ALA A 81 -13.91 23.99 -16.38
N ALA A 82 -12.91 24.87 -16.25
CA ALA A 82 -12.25 25.46 -17.41
C ALA A 82 -11.33 24.46 -18.15
N GLY A 83 -10.98 23.35 -17.50
CA GLY A 83 -9.93 22.42 -17.93
C GLY A 83 -8.54 23.03 -17.81
N GLU A 84 -7.53 22.23 -18.07
CA GLU A 84 -6.13 22.61 -17.94
C GLU A 84 -5.49 22.90 -19.30
N ILE A 85 -4.63 23.92 -19.35
CA ILE A 85 -3.83 24.22 -20.55
C ILE A 85 -2.49 23.54 -20.39
N VAL A 86 -2.18 22.59 -21.29
CA VAL A 86 -0.91 21.86 -21.29
C VAL A 86 -0.18 22.10 -22.61
N VAL A 87 1.15 22.07 -22.54
CA VAL A 87 2.02 22.21 -23.70
C VAL A 87 2.75 20.88 -23.90
N LEU A 88 2.51 20.23 -25.04
CA LEU A 88 3.20 19.02 -25.45
C LEU A 88 4.36 19.40 -26.37
N THR A 89 5.54 18.85 -26.12
CA THR A 89 6.72 19.10 -26.94
C THR A 89 7.10 17.84 -27.70
N CYS A 90 7.31 17.97 -29.01
CA CYS A 90 7.77 16.87 -29.84
C CYS A 90 9.25 16.58 -29.52
N ASP A 91 9.56 15.35 -29.12
CA ASP A 91 10.94 14.94 -28.85
C ASP A 91 11.72 14.74 -30.16
N THR A 92 12.23 15.84 -30.69
CA THR A 92 13.00 15.88 -31.94
C THR A 92 13.93 17.10 -31.99
N ALA A 93 15.03 16.96 -32.72
CA ALA A 93 15.93 18.08 -33.04
C ALA A 93 15.35 19.02 -34.12
N GLU A 94 14.32 18.59 -34.84
CA GLU A 94 13.65 19.39 -35.86
C GLU A 94 12.84 20.53 -35.21
N GLU A 95 12.83 21.71 -35.83
CA GLU A 95 12.08 22.88 -35.34
C GLU A 95 10.86 23.21 -36.22
N ASP A 96 10.98 23.00 -37.53
CA ASP A 96 9.96 23.40 -38.51
C ASP A 96 9.27 22.23 -39.20
N GLY A 97 8.06 22.48 -39.71
CA GLY A 97 7.29 21.52 -40.51
C GLY A 97 6.72 20.34 -39.71
N ILE A 98 6.58 20.51 -38.39
CA ILE A 98 5.99 19.52 -37.50
C ILE A 98 4.47 19.70 -37.46
N THR A 99 3.74 18.60 -37.59
CA THR A 99 2.28 18.54 -37.41
C THR A 99 1.93 17.54 -36.32
N TRP A 100 0.78 17.72 -35.67
CA TRP A 100 0.32 16.88 -34.58
C TRP A 100 -1.01 16.21 -34.90
N THR A 101 -1.11 14.94 -34.53
CA THR A 101 -2.34 14.16 -34.62
C THR A 101 -2.72 13.56 -33.27
N SER A 102 -4.01 13.54 -32.97
CA SER A 102 -4.61 12.80 -31.86
C SER A 102 -5.51 11.70 -32.40
N ASP A 103 -5.42 10.50 -31.83
CA ASP A 103 -6.27 9.37 -32.25
C ASP A 103 -7.77 9.65 -32.08
N GLN A 104 -8.13 10.58 -31.18
CA GLN A 104 -9.53 10.95 -30.91
C GLN A 104 -10.07 12.05 -31.85
N ARG A 105 -9.18 12.93 -32.36
CA ARG A 105 -9.58 14.19 -33.03
C ARG A 105 -8.96 14.40 -34.42
N GLY A 106 -8.04 13.56 -34.85
CA GLY A 106 -7.30 13.74 -36.11
C GLY A 106 -6.22 14.81 -35.97
N GLU A 107 -6.09 15.71 -36.95
CA GLU A 107 -5.10 16.80 -36.92
C GLU A 107 -5.48 17.87 -35.88
N VAL A 108 -4.57 18.17 -34.96
CA VAL A 108 -4.83 19.03 -33.80
C VAL A 108 -3.97 20.29 -33.75
N GLY A 109 -2.91 20.38 -34.55
CA GLY A 109 -2.06 21.56 -34.61
C GLY A 109 -0.73 21.34 -35.31
N SER A 110 0.12 22.37 -35.30
CA SER A 110 1.44 22.37 -35.92
C SER A 110 2.47 23.10 -35.06
N GLY A 111 3.75 22.89 -35.36
CA GLY A 111 4.89 23.41 -34.61
C GLY A 111 5.48 22.39 -33.63
N LYS A 112 6.68 22.69 -33.12
CA LYS A 112 7.40 21.82 -32.17
C LYS A 112 6.63 21.64 -30.86
N ASN A 113 5.96 22.70 -30.40
CA ASN A 113 5.14 22.70 -29.20
C ASN A 113 3.66 22.79 -29.58
N LEU A 114 2.84 21.92 -29.01
CA LEU A 114 1.39 21.90 -29.16
C LEU A 114 0.75 22.33 -27.85
N THR A 115 0.04 23.46 -27.86
CA THR A 115 -0.74 23.93 -26.72
C THR A 115 -2.18 23.46 -26.86
N ILE A 116 -2.69 22.67 -25.92
CA ILE A 116 -4.06 22.17 -25.91
C ILE A 116 -4.74 22.47 -24.57
N ARG A 117 -6.06 22.57 -24.62
CA ARG A 117 -6.92 22.60 -23.44
C ARG A 117 -7.48 21.20 -23.22
N VAL A 118 -7.23 20.64 -22.05
CA VAL A 118 -7.66 19.30 -21.64
C VAL A 118 -8.79 19.46 -20.61
N LYS A 119 -10.00 19.03 -20.96
CA LYS A 119 -11.17 19.10 -20.09
C LYS A 119 -11.88 17.75 -19.95
N GLU A 120 -11.83 16.91 -20.97
CA GLU A 120 -12.55 15.63 -21.00
C GLU A 120 -11.72 14.51 -21.62
N PHE A 121 -12.20 13.26 -21.54
CA PHE A 121 -11.49 12.10 -22.09
C PHE A 121 -11.28 12.12 -23.62
N ARG A 122 -12.00 12.99 -24.35
CA ARG A 122 -11.76 13.23 -25.79
C ARG A 122 -10.49 14.06 -26.06
N ASP A 123 -9.92 14.67 -25.02
CA ASP A 123 -8.66 15.43 -25.06
C ASP A 123 -7.48 14.58 -24.56
N ALA A 124 -7.73 13.32 -24.22
CA ALA A 124 -6.74 12.39 -23.73
C ALA A 124 -6.41 11.33 -24.79
N GLY A 125 -5.45 10.45 -24.48
CA GLY A 125 -5.00 9.40 -25.37
C GLY A 125 -3.73 9.73 -26.14
N PRO A 126 -3.44 8.98 -27.21
CA PRO A 126 -2.19 9.12 -27.95
C PRO A 126 -2.15 10.41 -28.78
N TYR A 127 -1.05 11.12 -28.65
CA TYR A 127 -0.64 12.25 -29.48
C TYR A 127 0.64 11.88 -30.21
N THR A 128 0.66 12.08 -31.52
CA THR A 128 1.84 11.79 -32.35
C THR A 128 2.23 13.05 -33.12
N CYS A 129 3.50 13.42 -33.06
CA CYS A 129 4.05 14.46 -33.92
C CYS A 129 4.70 13.87 -35.16
N HIS A 130 4.53 14.53 -36.30
CA HIS A 130 4.96 14.07 -37.60
C HIS A 130 5.73 15.16 -38.35
N LYS A 131 6.61 14.76 -39.26
CA LYS A 131 7.24 15.64 -40.26
C LYS A 131 7.36 14.92 -41.59
N GLY A 132 6.86 15.54 -42.66
CA GLY A 132 6.89 14.95 -44.01
C GLY A 132 6.20 13.58 -44.09
N GLY A 133 5.14 13.37 -43.31
CA GLY A 133 4.40 12.11 -43.24
C GLY A 133 5.05 11.00 -42.39
N LYS A 134 6.18 11.28 -41.73
CA LYS A 134 6.83 10.33 -40.80
C LYS A 134 6.57 10.75 -39.35
N ALA A 135 6.16 9.79 -38.53
CA ALA A 135 6.05 9.97 -37.09
C ALA A 135 7.45 10.18 -36.48
N LEU A 136 7.59 11.22 -35.64
CA LEU A 136 8.84 11.58 -34.96
C LEU A 136 8.83 11.10 -33.50
N SER A 137 7.75 11.38 -32.78
CA SER A 137 7.58 10.99 -31.37
C SER A 137 6.10 10.79 -31.05
N HIS A 138 5.83 10.05 -29.97
CA HIS A 138 4.50 9.73 -29.47
C HIS A 138 4.43 10.04 -27.97
N LEU A 139 3.28 10.54 -27.52
CA LEU A 139 3.00 10.82 -26.12
C LEU A 139 1.60 10.29 -25.78
N LEU A 140 1.43 9.69 -24.61
CA LEU A 140 0.13 9.25 -24.11
C LEU A 140 -0.33 10.18 -22.98
N LEU A 141 -1.46 10.86 -23.17
CA LEU A 141 -2.11 11.63 -22.11
C LEU A 141 -3.14 10.80 -21.36
N LEU A 142 -3.02 10.78 -20.04
CA LEU A 142 -3.97 10.19 -19.10
C LEU A 142 -4.59 11.28 -18.22
N LEU A 143 -5.82 11.06 -17.75
CA LEU A 143 -6.53 11.99 -16.88
C LEU A 143 -6.65 11.44 -15.45
N HIS A 144 -6.23 12.24 -14.48
CA HIS A 144 -6.50 12.01 -13.07
C HIS A 144 -7.62 12.95 -12.62
N LYS A 145 -8.79 12.37 -12.38
CA LYS A 145 -10.02 13.10 -12.13
C LYS A 145 -10.16 13.44 -10.64
N MET A 146 -10.36 14.71 -10.32
CA MET A 146 -10.73 15.18 -8.99
C MET A 146 -12.16 15.71 -9.00
N GLU A 147 -13.03 15.23 -8.12
CA GLU A 147 -14.40 15.73 -7.94
C GLU A 147 -14.54 16.21 -6.50
N ASP A 148 -14.98 17.46 -6.29
CA ASP A 148 -15.16 18.06 -4.95
C ASP A 148 -13.92 17.96 -4.04
N GLY A 149 -12.72 18.14 -4.62
CA GLY A 149 -11.45 18.01 -3.88
C GLY A 149 -11.02 16.56 -3.59
N ILE A 150 -11.73 15.56 -4.12
CA ILE A 150 -11.47 14.14 -3.89
C ILE A 150 -11.08 13.47 -5.21
N TRP A 151 -9.93 12.79 -5.21
CA TRP A 151 -9.52 11.98 -6.36
C TRP A 151 -10.47 10.81 -6.60
N SER A 152 -10.81 10.59 -7.86
CA SER A 152 -11.74 9.54 -8.26
C SER A 152 -11.20 8.13 -7.93
N THR A 153 -12.12 7.23 -7.60
CA THR A 153 -11.81 5.84 -7.18
C THR A 153 -12.76 4.85 -7.85
N ASP A 154 -13.02 5.07 -9.14
CA ASP A 154 -14.04 4.39 -9.92
C ASP A 154 -13.57 3.03 -10.47
N ILE A 155 -12.25 2.80 -10.57
CA ILE A 155 -11.68 1.57 -11.17
C ILE A 155 -11.72 0.41 -10.18
N LEU A 156 -11.38 0.66 -8.91
CA LEU A 156 -11.38 -0.35 -7.86
C LEU A 156 -12.63 -0.28 -6.98
N LYS A 157 -13.09 -1.45 -6.55
CA LYS A 157 -14.19 -1.56 -5.59
C LYS A 157 -13.67 -1.34 -4.18
N ASP A 158 -14.26 -0.37 -3.48
CA ASP A 158 -14.11 -0.23 -2.04
C ASP A 158 -14.65 -1.48 -1.33
N GLN A 159 -13.80 -2.09 -0.52
CA GLN A 159 -14.06 -3.31 0.23
C GLN A 159 -14.59 -3.03 1.65
N LYS A 160 -14.96 -1.77 1.95
CA LYS A 160 -15.76 -1.30 3.09
C LYS A 160 -15.33 -1.88 4.45
N GLU A 161 -14.11 -1.56 4.88
CA GLU A 161 -13.73 -1.77 6.27
C GLU A 161 -14.31 -0.65 7.16
N PRO A 162 -14.66 -0.93 8.43
CA PRO A 162 -15.52 -0.05 9.25
C PRO A 162 -14.94 1.34 9.56
N LYS A 163 -13.70 1.64 9.16
CA LYS A 163 -12.99 2.89 9.50
C LYS A 163 -12.69 3.80 8.30
N SER A 164 -12.59 3.27 7.07
CA SER A 164 -12.23 4.05 5.87
C SER A 164 -12.42 3.23 4.58
N LYS A 165 -12.46 3.94 3.44
CA LYS A 165 -12.40 3.32 2.11
C LYS A 165 -11.13 2.46 2.02
N THR A 166 -11.28 1.18 1.72
CA THR A 166 -10.16 0.23 1.66
C THR A 166 -10.20 -0.52 0.33
N PHE A 167 -9.27 -0.18 -0.56
CA PHE A 167 -9.23 -0.75 -1.91
C PHE A 167 -8.22 -1.88 -2.04
N LEU A 168 -7.06 -1.73 -1.40
CA LEU A 168 -5.99 -2.71 -1.31
C LEU A 168 -6.08 -3.41 0.04
N LYS A 169 -6.31 -4.73 0.04
CA LYS A 169 -6.21 -5.56 1.24
C LYS A 169 -4.93 -6.37 1.16
N CYS A 170 -4.19 -6.42 2.26
CA CYS A 170 -2.96 -7.19 2.35
C CYS A 170 -3.02 -8.12 3.56
N GLU A 171 -2.52 -9.34 3.40
CA GLU A 171 -2.40 -10.34 4.47
C GLU A 171 -1.01 -10.98 4.41
N ALA A 172 -0.50 -11.33 5.60
CA ALA A 172 0.71 -12.10 5.79
C ALA A 172 0.39 -13.33 6.66
N THR A 173 0.86 -14.51 6.26
CA THR A 173 0.64 -15.74 7.04
C THR A 173 1.65 -15.90 8.17
N SER A 174 2.75 -15.15 8.14
CA SER A 174 3.83 -15.18 9.13
C SER A 174 4.67 -13.90 9.10
N TYR A 175 5.60 -13.79 10.05
CA TYR A 175 6.55 -12.67 10.15
C TYR A 175 7.76 -12.80 9.20
N SER A 176 7.67 -13.64 8.17
CA SER A 176 8.76 -13.87 7.20
C SER A 176 9.09 -12.65 6.32
N GLY A 177 8.29 -11.58 6.38
CA GLY A 177 8.37 -10.44 5.47
C GLY A 177 7.65 -10.69 4.14
N ARG A 178 7.03 -11.87 3.96
CA ARG A 178 6.19 -12.18 2.80
C ARG A 178 4.74 -11.78 3.07
N PHE A 179 4.13 -11.11 2.11
CA PHE A 179 2.72 -10.74 2.17
C PHE A 179 2.09 -10.76 0.77
N THR A 180 0.78 -10.87 0.74
CA THR A 180 -0.01 -10.81 -0.50
C THR A 180 -1.00 -9.68 -0.38
N CYS A 181 -1.02 -8.79 -1.38
CA CYS A 181 -2.05 -7.77 -1.51
C CYS A 181 -3.02 -8.14 -2.61
N TRP A 182 -4.31 -7.83 -2.45
CA TRP A 182 -5.34 -8.02 -3.46
C TRP A 182 -6.33 -6.86 -3.50
N TRP A 183 -6.95 -6.72 -4.66
CA TRP A 183 -7.98 -5.73 -4.95
C TRP A 183 -9.05 -6.32 -5.85
N LEU A 184 -10.19 -5.62 -5.88
CA LEU A 184 -11.36 -6.01 -6.65
C LEU A 184 -11.67 -4.95 -7.72
N THR A 185 -11.96 -5.40 -8.93
CA THR A 185 -12.46 -4.51 -10.00
C THR A 185 -13.59 -5.19 -10.78
N ALA A 186 -14.53 -4.38 -11.25
CA ALA A 186 -15.58 -4.84 -12.17
C ALA A 186 -15.12 -4.76 -13.64
N ILE A 187 -13.97 -4.15 -13.92
CA ILE A 187 -13.45 -3.93 -15.26
C ILE A 187 -12.79 -5.21 -15.78
N SER A 188 -13.12 -5.58 -17.01
CA SER A 188 -12.72 -6.86 -17.60
C SER A 188 -11.63 -6.75 -18.65
N THR A 189 -11.42 -5.57 -19.24
CA THR A 189 -10.56 -5.27 -20.40
C THR A 189 -9.84 -3.94 -20.19
N ASP A 190 -8.73 -3.72 -20.90
CA ASP A 190 -7.99 -2.44 -20.98
C ASP A 190 -7.62 -1.81 -19.64
N VAL A 191 -7.31 -2.63 -18.64
CA VAL A 191 -6.85 -2.20 -17.32
C VAL A 191 -5.42 -2.66 -17.06
N THR A 192 -4.58 -1.73 -16.61
CA THR A 192 -3.19 -1.97 -16.25
C THR A 192 -2.96 -1.58 -14.79
N PHE A 193 -2.26 -2.44 -14.05
CA PHE A 193 -1.87 -2.21 -12.67
C PHE A 193 -0.35 -2.15 -12.57
N THR A 194 0.19 -1.09 -11.99
CA THR A 194 1.62 -0.98 -11.65
C THR A 194 1.74 -0.82 -10.14
N VAL A 195 2.38 -1.78 -9.48
CA VAL A 195 2.54 -1.79 -8.02
C VAL A 195 3.98 -1.43 -7.68
N LYS A 196 4.15 -0.44 -6.81
CA LYS A 196 5.42 0.02 -6.26
C LYS A 196 5.34 -0.12 -4.75
N VAL A 197 6.36 -0.72 -4.13
CA VAL A 197 6.36 -0.97 -2.68
C VAL A 197 7.67 -0.48 -2.09
N SER A 198 7.59 0.09 -0.89
CA SER A 198 8.74 0.60 -0.15
C SER A 198 8.53 0.45 1.35
N ARG A 199 9.63 0.50 2.13
CA ARG A 199 9.57 0.56 3.59
C ARG A 199 10.02 1.95 4.04
N GLY A 200 9.05 2.76 4.48
CA GLY A 200 9.25 4.18 4.72
C GLY A 200 9.51 5.00 3.44
N PHE A 201 9.39 6.32 3.56
CA PHE A 201 9.46 7.25 2.42
C PHE A 201 10.86 7.45 1.82
N SER A 202 11.92 7.07 2.55
CA SER A 202 13.30 7.45 2.23
C SER A 202 14.16 6.36 1.63
N ASP A 203 13.74 5.09 1.67
CA ASP A 203 14.48 3.96 1.09
C ASP A 203 13.57 3.08 0.22
N PRO A 204 13.59 3.28 -1.11
CA PRO A 204 12.75 2.54 -2.03
C PRO A 204 13.22 1.09 -2.29
N SER A 205 14.28 0.60 -1.63
CA SER A 205 15.00 -0.61 -2.07
C SER A 205 14.84 -1.87 -1.21
N GLY A 206 13.85 -1.93 -0.31
CA GLY A 206 13.72 -3.04 0.65
C GLY A 206 12.67 -4.11 0.35
N VAL A 207 11.84 -3.97 -0.69
CA VAL A 207 10.71 -4.88 -0.95
C VAL A 207 10.58 -5.21 -2.43
N THR A 208 10.59 -6.51 -2.75
CA THR A 208 10.42 -7.04 -4.09
C THR A 208 9.01 -7.61 -4.28
N CYS A 209 8.31 -7.22 -5.35
CA CYS A 209 6.99 -7.77 -5.70
C CYS A 209 7.01 -8.48 -7.05
N GLY A 210 6.20 -9.54 -7.17
CA GLY A 210 5.94 -10.21 -8.43
C GLY A 210 4.99 -9.43 -9.34
N ALA A 211 4.60 -10.02 -10.47
CA ALA A 211 3.56 -9.48 -11.33
C ALA A 211 2.17 -9.63 -10.70
N ALA A 212 1.27 -8.68 -10.97
CA ALA A 212 -0.13 -8.82 -10.59
C ALA A 212 -0.80 -9.94 -11.39
N THR A 213 -1.43 -10.88 -10.68
CA THR A 213 -2.09 -12.05 -11.28
C THR A 213 -3.59 -12.00 -11.05
N LEU A 214 -4.38 -12.37 -12.06
CA LEU A 214 -5.82 -12.55 -11.93
C LEU A 214 -6.10 -13.87 -11.18
N SER A 215 -6.81 -13.79 -10.07
CA SER A 215 -7.32 -14.97 -9.37
C SER A 215 -8.48 -15.61 -10.14
N SER A 216 -8.58 -16.95 -10.08
CA SER A 216 -9.75 -17.68 -10.56
C SER A 216 -11.00 -17.42 -9.71
N GLU A 217 -10.80 -16.92 -8.49
CA GLU A 217 -11.87 -16.57 -7.57
C GLU A 217 -12.60 -15.29 -8.03
N ARG A 218 -13.92 -15.40 -8.20
CA ARG A 218 -14.80 -14.24 -8.38
C ARG A 218 -15.45 -13.90 -7.05
N VAL A 219 -15.37 -12.64 -6.66
CA VAL A 219 -15.96 -12.16 -5.41
C VAL A 219 -17.27 -11.46 -5.72
N ARG A 220 -18.37 -11.94 -5.14
CA ARG A 220 -19.68 -11.31 -5.29
C ARG A 220 -19.91 -10.34 -4.12
N VAL A 221 -20.03 -9.05 -4.44
CA VAL A 221 -20.31 -7.98 -3.46
C VAL A 221 -21.51 -7.19 -3.95
N ASP A 222 -22.49 -6.94 -3.09
CA ASP A 222 -23.70 -6.15 -3.43
C ASP A 222 -24.39 -6.65 -4.74
N HIS A 223 -24.52 -7.97 -4.90
CA HIS A 223 -25.07 -8.64 -6.10
C HIS A 223 -24.28 -8.50 -7.41
N ARG A 224 -23.13 -7.83 -7.43
CA ARG A 224 -22.25 -7.70 -8.59
C ARG A 224 -21.01 -8.60 -8.44
N GLU A 225 -20.56 -9.17 -9.55
CA GLU A 225 -19.32 -9.95 -9.59
C GLU A 225 -18.12 -9.04 -9.84
N TYR A 226 -17.06 -9.25 -9.06
CA TYR A 226 -15.78 -8.57 -9.21
C TYR A 226 -14.68 -9.60 -9.48
N LYS A 227 -13.74 -9.21 -10.34
CA LYS A 227 -12.48 -9.92 -10.54
C LYS A 227 -11.53 -9.57 -9.41
N LYS A 228 -10.87 -10.57 -8.84
CA LYS A 228 -9.85 -10.41 -7.80
C LYS A 228 -8.46 -10.50 -8.44
N TYR A 229 -7.66 -9.46 -8.29
CA TYR A 229 -6.25 -9.49 -8.65
C TYR A 229 -5.43 -9.53 -7.38
N SER A 230 -4.27 -10.19 -7.43
CA SER A 230 -3.35 -10.24 -6.31
C SER A 230 -1.91 -10.11 -6.75
N VAL A 231 -1.06 -9.61 -5.86
CA VAL A 231 0.39 -9.55 -6.02
C VAL A 231 1.04 -10.08 -4.75
N GLN A 232 2.09 -10.88 -4.92
CA GLN A 232 2.92 -11.36 -3.82
C GLN A 232 4.17 -10.51 -3.73
N CYS A 233 4.51 -10.12 -2.51
CA CYS A 233 5.67 -9.30 -2.20
C CYS A 233 6.50 -9.95 -1.08
N GLN A 234 7.80 -9.69 -1.10
CA GLN A 234 8.78 -10.17 -0.15
C GLN A 234 9.67 -8.99 0.25
N GLU A 235 9.79 -8.77 1.55
CA GLU A 235 10.83 -7.90 2.08
C GLU A 235 12.20 -8.57 1.98
N ASP A 236 13.18 -7.87 1.42
CA ASP A 236 14.51 -8.42 1.12
C ASP A 236 15.34 -8.63 2.39
N SER A 237 15.29 -7.69 3.34
CA SER A 237 16.01 -7.74 4.62
C SER A 237 15.05 -7.80 5.81
N SER A 238 14.31 -8.90 5.90
CA SER A 238 13.38 -9.18 6.99
C SER A 238 14.12 -9.66 8.25
N CYS A 239 13.91 -8.99 9.39
CA CYS A 239 14.28 -9.50 10.73
C CYS A 239 12.97 -9.83 11.51
N PRO A 240 12.43 -11.06 11.42
CA PRO A 240 11.07 -11.43 11.90
C PRO A 240 10.76 -11.15 13.37
N ALA A 241 11.78 -11.13 14.21
CA ALA A 241 11.64 -10.92 15.66
C ALA A 241 11.78 -9.45 16.08
N ALA A 242 12.18 -8.56 15.16
CA ALA A 242 12.40 -7.16 15.45
C ALA A 242 11.08 -6.38 15.46
N GLU A 243 11.00 -5.34 16.28
CA GLU A 243 9.87 -4.42 16.23
C GLU A 243 9.97 -3.52 14.99
N GLU A 244 8.92 -3.53 14.17
CA GLU A 244 8.80 -2.68 12.98
C GLU A 244 8.64 -1.20 13.38
N ARG A 245 9.55 -0.34 12.89
CA ARG A 245 9.55 1.10 13.17
C ARG A 245 8.93 1.95 12.06
N LEU A 246 8.98 1.45 10.82
CA LEU A 246 8.47 2.12 9.64
C LEU A 246 7.47 1.19 8.95
N PRO A 247 6.33 1.70 8.46
CA PRO A 247 5.37 0.90 7.75
C PRO A 247 5.88 0.55 6.35
N ILE A 248 5.29 -0.50 5.79
CA ILE A 248 5.36 -0.80 4.37
C ILE A 248 4.31 0.06 3.67
N GLU A 249 4.72 0.74 2.61
CA GLU A 249 3.85 1.54 1.76
C GLU A 249 3.72 0.91 0.38
N VAL A 250 2.49 0.57 0.02
CA VAL A 250 2.11 0.02 -1.28
C VAL A 250 1.41 1.12 -2.06
N VAL A 251 2.02 1.55 -3.16
CA VAL A 251 1.45 2.50 -4.11
C VAL A 251 1.09 1.75 -5.39
N MET A 252 -0.17 1.85 -5.80
CA MET A 252 -0.67 1.22 -7.01
C MET A 252 -1.21 2.26 -7.97
N ASP A 253 -0.54 2.37 -9.12
CA ASP A 253 -0.97 3.17 -10.26
C ASP A 253 -1.89 2.29 -11.12
N VAL A 254 -3.11 2.78 -11.37
CA VAL A 254 -4.14 2.05 -12.10
C VAL A 254 -4.57 2.84 -13.32
N ILE A 255 -4.48 2.22 -14.48
CA ILE A 255 -4.86 2.85 -15.76
C ILE A 255 -5.97 2.03 -16.38
N HIS A 256 -7.12 2.65 -16.66
CA HIS A 256 -8.20 2.06 -17.45
C HIS A 256 -8.50 2.97 -18.64
N LYS A 257 -8.19 2.50 -19.86
CA LYS A 257 -8.14 3.34 -21.06
C LYS A 257 -7.23 4.56 -20.85
N HIS A 258 -7.77 5.77 -20.85
CA HIS A 258 -7.04 7.02 -20.59
C HIS A 258 -7.29 7.59 -19.19
N LYS A 259 -7.95 6.82 -18.31
CA LYS A 259 -8.16 7.21 -16.91
C LYS A 259 -7.05 6.68 -16.04
N TYR A 260 -6.47 7.56 -15.23
CA TYR A 260 -5.48 7.23 -14.21
C TYR A 260 -6.10 7.39 -12.81
N GLU A 261 -5.83 6.43 -11.93
CA GLU A 261 -6.13 6.51 -10.49
C GLU A 261 -4.94 5.98 -9.69
N LYS A 262 -4.73 6.56 -8.51
CA LYS A 262 -3.67 6.17 -7.58
C LYS A 262 -4.27 5.65 -6.28
N TYR A 263 -3.80 4.49 -5.84
CA TYR A 263 -4.19 3.89 -4.57
C TYR A 263 -2.98 3.68 -3.68
N ILE A 264 -3.13 3.98 -2.39
CA ILE A 264 -2.06 3.86 -1.41
C ILE A 264 -2.57 3.05 -0.23
N SER A 265 -1.75 2.11 0.25
CA SER A 265 -1.97 1.38 1.49
C SER A 265 -0.69 1.41 2.33
N SER A 266 -0.81 1.64 3.62
CA SER A 266 0.31 1.73 4.56
C SER A 266 0.00 0.87 5.78
N PHE A 267 0.90 -0.06 6.11
CA PHE A 267 0.68 -1.04 7.18
C PHE A 267 2.00 -1.58 7.74
N TYR A 268 1.95 -2.11 8.96
CA TYR A 268 2.99 -2.99 9.49
C TYR A 268 2.64 -4.45 9.22
N ILE A 269 3.63 -5.32 9.05
CA ILE A 269 3.39 -6.76 8.88
C ILE A 269 2.58 -7.29 10.06
N ARG A 270 2.92 -6.93 11.30
CA ARG A 270 2.18 -7.32 12.51
C ARG A 270 0.67 -7.02 12.48
N ASP A 271 0.25 -5.98 11.75
CA ASP A 271 -1.15 -5.57 11.64
C ASP A 271 -1.93 -6.40 10.62
N ILE A 272 -1.24 -6.92 9.60
CA ILE A 272 -1.82 -7.72 8.52
C ILE A 272 -1.61 -9.23 8.71
N ILE A 273 -1.13 -9.66 9.88
CA ILE A 273 -0.98 -11.08 10.18
C ILE A 273 -2.34 -11.77 10.24
N LYS A 274 -2.49 -12.82 9.42
CA LYS A 274 -3.58 -13.77 9.45
C LYS A 274 -2.98 -15.18 9.28
N PRO A 275 -2.81 -15.95 10.37
CA PRO A 275 -2.26 -17.29 10.28
C PRO A 275 -3.13 -18.20 9.40
N ASP A 276 -2.52 -19.23 8.81
CA ASP A 276 -3.28 -20.32 8.21
C ASP A 276 -4.04 -21.13 9.29
N PRO A 277 -5.11 -21.88 8.91
CA PRO A 277 -5.85 -22.68 9.87
C PRO A 277 -4.99 -23.75 10.56
N PRO A 278 -5.30 -24.12 11.83
CA PRO A 278 -4.63 -25.25 12.49
C PRO A 278 -4.74 -26.52 11.66
N LYS A 279 -3.66 -27.29 11.60
CA LYS A 279 -3.60 -28.52 10.79
C LYS A 279 -3.78 -29.77 11.64
N ASN A 280 -4.02 -30.91 10.99
CA ASN A 280 -4.08 -32.24 11.62
C ASN A 280 -5.05 -32.32 12.82
N LEU A 281 -6.28 -31.81 12.66
CA LEU A 281 -7.30 -31.90 13.72
C LEU A 281 -7.67 -33.37 13.98
N GLN A 282 -7.48 -33.82 15.21
CA GLN A 282 -7.78 -35.17 15.65
C GLN A 282 -8.74 -35.17 16.85
N LEU A 283 -9.61 -36.18 16.89
CA LEU A 283 -10.51 -36.43 18.01
C LEU A 283 -10.13 -37.74 18.69
N LYS A 284 -9.87 -37.68 19.99
CA LYS A 284 -9.65 -38.84 20.83
C LYS A 284 -10.80 -38.96 21.85
N PRO A 285 -11.61 -40.05 21.79
CA PRO A 285 -12.65 -40.29 22.77
C PRO A 285 -12.07 -40.41 24.17
N LEU A 286 -12.69 -39.75 25.15
CA LEU A 286 -12.39 -39.97 26.56
C LEU A 286 -13.43 -40.92 27.16
N MET A 287 -13.07 -41.62 28.25
CA MET A 287 -13.96 -42.59 28.89
C MET A 287 -15.28 -41.98 29.38
N ASN A 288 -15.30 -40.66 29.61
CA ASN A 288 -16.48 -39.92 30.05
C ASN A 288 -17.28 -39.44 28.84
N PHE A 289 -18.20 -40.26 28.32
CA PHE A 289 -19.11 -39.80 27.26
C PHE A 289 -19.97 -38.62 27.76
N PRO A 290 -20.12 -37.51 27.00
CA PRO A 290 -19.71 -37.24 25.62
C PRO A 290 -18.46 -36.32 25.49
N GLN A 291 -17.44 -36.49 26.34
CA GLN A 291 -16.20 -35.72 26.28
C GLN A 291 -15.20 -36.33 25.28
N VAL A 292 -14.59 -35.46 24.48
CA VAL A 292 -13.51 -35.81 23.55
C VAL A 292 -12.35 -34.85 23.76
N GLU A 293 -11.14 -35.37 23.65
CA GLU A 293 -9.95 -34.54 23.52
C GLU A 293 -9.76 -34.22 22.03
N VAL A 294 -9.74 -32.93 21.70
CA VAL A 294 -9.38 -32.44 20.36
C VAL A 294 -7.94 -32.00 20.41
N SER A 295 -7.14 -32.40 19.43
CA SER A 295 -5.76 -31.92 19.25
C SER A 295 -5.54 -31.45 17.83
N TRP A 296 -4.56 -30.55 17.65
CA TRP A 296 -4.17 -29.97 16.36
C TRP A 296 -2.68 -29.62 16.37
N GLU A 297 -2.18 -29.15 15.25
CA GLU A 297 -0.81 -28.65 15.11
C GLU A 297 -0.80 -27.20 14.61
N TYR A 298 0.32 -26.52 14.82
CA TYR A 298 0.58 -25.22 14.19
C TYR A 298 0.62 -25.39 12.66
N PRO A 299 0.16 -24.41 11.89
CA PRO A 299 0.26 -24.45 10.43
C PRO A 299 1.73 -24.35 9.98
N ASP A 300 2.07 -25.02 8.87
CA ASP A 300 3.45 -25.10 8.36
C ASP A 300 4.02 -23.76 7.91
N THR A 301 3.16 -22.80 7.59
CA THR A 301 3.52 -21.47 7.11
C THR A 301 3.86 -20.51 8.25
N TRP A 302 3.54 -20.86 9.50
CA TRP A 302 3.75 -19.97 10.65
C TRP A 302 5.23 -19.82 11.02
N SER A 303 5.58 -18.66 11.56
CA SER A 303 6.96 -18.35 11.95
C SER A 303 7.49 -19.33 13.00
N THR A 304 8.73 -19.78 12.80
CA THR A 304 9.47 -20.59 13.78
C THR A 304 10.58 -19.79 14.45
N PRO A 305 10.91 -20.07 15.73
CA PRO A 305 10.37 -21.12 16.58
C PRO A 305 9.04 -20.74 17.25
N HIS A 306 8.15 -21.71 17.46
CA HIS A 306 6.83 -21.49 18.09
C HIS A 306 6.91 -21.07 19.56
N SER A 307 8.06 -21.30 20.21
CA SER A 307 8.35 -20.78 21.55
C SER A 307 8.44 -19.26 21.60
N TYR A 308 8.77 -18.61 20.47
CA TYR A 308 8.79 -17.15 20.33
C TYR A 308 7.50 -16.67 19.64
N PHE A 309 7.22 -17.23 18.46
CA PHE A 309 6.00 -16.93 17.70
C PHE A 309 4.87 -17.85 18.16
N SER A 310 4.34 -17.59 19.35
CA SER A 310 3.25 -18.41 19.91
C SER A 310 1.89 -17.98 19.35
N LEU A 311 1.07 -18.98 19.02
CA LEU A 311 -0.34 -18.79 18.66
C LEU A 311 -1.24 -19.06 19.86
N ARG A 312 -2.39 -18.39 19.88
CA ARG A 312 -3.55 -18.75 20.69
C ARG A 312 -4.66 -19.29 19.80
N PHE A 313 -5.49 -20.16 20.36
CA PHE A 313 -6.52 -20.87 19.62
C PHE A 313 -7.91 -20.62 20.21
N ALA A 314 -8.91 -20.55 19.34
CA ALA A 314 -10.32 -20.54 19.72
C ALA A 314 -10.98 -21.84 19.26
N VAL A 315 -11.61 -22.55 20.19
CA VAL A 315 -12.33 -23.80 19.94
C VAL A 315 -13.83 -23.56 20.10
N GLN A 316 -14.59 -23.98 19.10
CA GLN A 316 -16.04 -23.83 19.09
C GLN A 316 -16.71 -25.15 18.69
N VAL A 317 -17.72 -25.58 19.45
CA VAL A 317 -18.52 -26.76 19.11
C VAL A 317 -19.89 -26.33 18.62
N GLN A 318 -20.25 -26.74 17.40
CA GLN A 318 -21.55 -26.46 16.81
C GLN A 318 -22.39 -27.75 16.72
N ASN A 319 -23.59 -27.71 17.29
CA ASN A 319 -24.58 -28.78 17.19
C ASN A 319 -25.62 -28.42 16.10
N LYS A 320 -26.12 -29.41 15.35
CA LYS A 320 -27.15 -29.20 14.30
C LYS A 320 -28.43 -28.48 14.78
N LYS A 321 -28.73 -28.49 16.08
CA LYS A 321 -29.97 -27.95 16.66
C LYS A 321 -29.74 -26.92 17.79
N GLY A 322 -28.53 -26.36 17.90
CA GLY A 322 -28.17 -25.51 19.04
C GLY A 322 -27.58 -24.17 18.63
N THR A 323 -27.75 -23.18 19.52
CA THR A 323 -26.94 -21.96 19.50
C THR A 323 -25.45 -22.31 19.60
N PRO A 324 -24.57 -21.56 18.93
CA PRO A 324 -23.13 -21.72 19.10
C PRO A 324 -22.78 -21.63 20.59
N LYS A 325 -22.08 -22.63 21.13
CA LYS A 325 -21.53 -22.52 22.49
C LYS A 325 -20.43 -21.48 22.52
N GLU A 326 -20.19 -20.92 23.70
CA GLU A 326 -19.10 -20.00 24.00
C GLU A 326 -17.76 -20.54 23.50
N ARG A 327 -16.92 -19.64 22.98
CA ARG A 327 -15.61 -19.99 22.42
C ARG A 327 -14.63 -20.26 23.56
N LEU A 328 -14.07 -21.46 23.59
CA LEU A 328 -12.98 -21.79 24.50
C LEU A 328 -11.67 -21.27 23.92
N LEU A 329 -10.99 -20.38 24.66
CA LEU A 329 -9.66 -19.90 24.30
C LEU A 329 -8.57 -20.72 25.00
N THR A 330 -7.52 -21.12 24.27
CA THR A 330 -6.39 -21.89 24.81
C THR A 330 -5.12 -21.59 24.05
N ASP A 331 -3.98 -21.63 24.73
CA ASP A 331 -2.64 -21.52 24.12
C ASP A 331 -2.03 -22.91 23.84
N LYS A 332 -2.69 -23.98 24.29
CA LYS A 332 -2.30 -25.36 24.03
C LYS A 332 -2.82 -25.81 22.68
N THR A 333 -2.15 -26.79 22.09
CA THR A 333 -2.57 -27.47 20.86
C THR A 333 -3.56 -28.61 21.11
N SER A 334 -4.21 -28.62 22.27
CA SER A 334 -5.30 -29.53 22.59
C SER A 334 -6.30 -28.91 23.56
N ALA A 335 -7.53 -29.40 23.52
CA ALA A 335 -8.60 -29.03 24.44
C ALA A 335 -9.64 -30.15 24.60
N THR A 336 -10.17 -30.29 25.81
CA THR A 336 -11.29 -31.20 26.07
C THR A 336 -12.61 -30.48 25.83
N VAL A 337 -13.45 -31.04 24.97
CA VAL A 337 -14.78 -30.49 24.67
C VAL A 337 -15.85 -31.57 24.77
N SER A 338 -17.07 -31.15 25.09
CA SER A 338 -18.24 -32.02 25.00
C SER A 338 -18.74 -32.04 23.55
N CYS A 339 -18.58 -33.19 22.88
CA CYS A 339 -18.99 -33.36 21.49
C CYS A 339 -19.98 -34.50 21.34
N ARG A 340 -21.17 -34.18 20.83
CA ARG A 340 -22.25 -35.15 20.60
C ARG A 340 -22.23 -35.63 19.15
N LYS A 341 -22.85 -36.78 18.89
CA LYS A 341 -23.02 -37.32 17.54
C LYS A 341 -23.63 -36.27 16.60
N ASN A 342 -23.02 -36.10 15.42
CA ASN A 342 -23.36 -35.07 14.41
C ASN A 342 -22.97 -33.62 14.76
N ALA A 343 -22.23 -33.37 15.82
CA ALA A 343 -21.62 -32.07 16.07
C ALA A 343 -20.34 -31.89 15.24
N LYS A 344 -19.90 -30.64 15.09
CA LYS A 344 -18.60 -30.29 14.52
C LYS A 344 -17.81 -29.44 15.51
N VAL A 345 -16.53 -29.75 15.65
CA VAL A 345 -15.57 -28.92 16.36
C VAL A 345 -14.85 -28.06 15.34
N TYR A 346 -14.76 -26.76 15.62
CA TYR A 346 -14.03 -25.79 14.83
C TYR A 346 -12.89 -25.22 15.65
N VAL A 347 -11.73 -25.05 15.04
CA VAL A 347 -10.55 -24.45 15.65
C VAL A 347 -9.97 -23.40 14.70
N GLN A 348 -9.66 -22.22 15.22
CA GLN A 348 -8.94 -21.17 14.50
C GLN A 348 -7.79 -20.65 15.37
N ALA A 349 -6.79 -20.03 14.74
CA ALA A 349 -5.58 -19.51 15.37
C ALA A 349 -5.46 -17.99 15.23
N GLN A 350 -4.70 -17.37 16.13
CA GLN A 350 -4.31 -15.97 16.09
C GLN A 350 -2.97 -15.81 16.80
N ASP A 351 -2.21 -14.78 16.46
CA ASP A 351 -1.05 -14.40 17.25
C ASP A 351 -1.44 -14.22 18.75
N ARG A 352 -0.61 -14.74 19.65
CA ARG A 352 -0.90 -14.72 21.09
C ARG A 352 -0.68 -13.33 21.70
N TYR A 353 0.33 -12.63 21.22
CA TYR A 353 0.85 -11.39 21.83
C TYR A 353 0.37 -10.14 21.09
N TYR A 354 -0.10 -10.29 19.85
CA TYR A 354 -0.67 -9.21 19.05
C TYR A 354 -2.10 -9.53 18.61
N SER A 355 -2.98 -8.53 18.61
CA SER A 355 -4.38 -8.72 18.22
C SER A 355 -4.57 -8.59 16.72
N SER A 356 -3.96 -9.51 15.96
CA SER A 356 -4.04 -9.59 14.50
C SER A 356 -5.34 -10.28 14.04
N SER A 357 -5.47 -10.65 12.77
CA SER A 357 -6.64 -11.40 12.29
C SER A 357 -6.63 -12.85 12.77
N TRP A 358 -7.82 -13.43 13.02
CA TRP A 358 -7.98 -14.86 13.21
C TRP A 358 -7.86 -15.60 11.87
N SER A 359 -7.31 -16.82 11.89
CA SER A 359 -7.31 -17.73 10.74
C SER A 359 -8.73 -18.10 10.32
N GLU A 360 -8.86 -18.69 9.14
CA GLU A 360 -10.08 -19.45 8.82
C GLU A 360 -10.23 -20.64 9.78
N TRP A 361 -11.46 -21.16 9.91
CA TRP A 361 -11.74 -22.29 10.77
C TRP A 361 -11.31 -23.62 10.13
N ALA A 362 -10.47 -24.38 10.84
CA ALA A 362 -10.34 -25.81 10.61
C ALA A 362 -11.48 -26.55 11.33
N SER A 363 -11.99 -27.66 10.78
CA SER A 363 -13.10 -28.37 11.40
C SER A 363 -12.97 -29.90 11.33
N VAL A 364 -13.53 -30.57 12.34
CA VAL A 364 -13.63 -32.03 12.41
C VAL A 364 -15.00 -32.46 12.94
N SER A 365 -15.57 -33.50 12.34
CA SER A 365 -16.88 -34.04 12.73
C SER A 365 -16.77 -35.00 13.90
N CYS A 366 -17.71 -34.88 14.85
CA CYS A 366 -17.84 -35.81 15.96
C CYS A 366 -18.72 -36.99 15.56
N ASN A 367 -18.13 -38.18 15.66
CA ASN A 367 -18.75 -39.45 15.27
C ASN A 367 -19.61 -40.05 16.38
#